data_AF-A0A179T0D9-F1
#
_entry.id   AF-A0A179T0D9-F1
#
_cell.length_a   1.000
_cell.length_b   1.000
_cell.length_c   1.000
_cell.angle_alpha   90.00
_cell.angle_beta   90.00
_cell.angle_gamma   90.00
#
_symmetry.space_group_name_H-M   'P 1'
#
loop_
_entity.id
_entity.type
_entity.pdbx_description
1 polymer ?
#
loop_
_entity_poly.entity_id
_entity_poly.type
_entity_poly.pdbx_seq_one_letter_code
_entity_poly.pdbx_strand_id
1 'polypeptide(L)'
;MTVFKKQDILTILTHISRKDMNRMELLHILSDEIQNVNHVIDHLLNEELLRSKEGMLSLSEKGLKKARHLYEKPPHLREKIKTKFSKRRGLIQLAILQLLKEEPRHGYQVMKLLEERSDGLYTPSAGTIYPALQDLLDKDLISVDEQADKKVYTLNNVGVEFLSDIIHDEDDVFWEEWRVRLMWKQSKEAALVREEMEKFQLEFQFAMKNVLHDPSLALELVSIIKNGRNELINWSEKQGRK
;
A
#
# COMPACT_ATOMS: atom_id res chain seq x y z
N MET A 1 13.83 4.60 30.37
CA MET A 1 13.55 5.09 29.01
C MET A 1 12.10 5.53 28.96
N THR A 2 11.84 6.82 28.76
CA THR A 2 10.47 7.34 28.65
C THR A 2 9.89 6.89 27.31
N VAL A 3 8.86 6.04 27.34
CA VAL A 3 8.19 5.56 26.13
C VAL A 3 7.15 6.59 25.71
N PHE A 4 7.43 7.34 24.64
CA PHE A 4 6.46 8.28 24.07
C PHE A 4 5.39 7.53 23.27
N LYS A 5 4.15 8.01 23.31
CA LYS A 5 3.07 7.43 22.50
C LYS A 5 3.38 7.66 21.02
N LYS A 6 3.19 6.62 20.19
CA LYS A 6 3.38 6.71 18.73
C LYS A 6 2.52 7.83 18.11
N GLN A 7 1.34 8.09 18.68
CA GLN A 7 0.43 9.13 18.21
C GLN A 7 0.99 10.54 18.43
N ASP A 8 1.58 10.82 19.59
CA ASP A 8 2.14 12.15 19.92
C ASP A 8 3.30 12.52 18.99
N ILE A 9 4.18 11.54 18.72
CA ILE A 9 5.25 11.64 17.73
C ILE A 9 4.69 11.98 16.35
N LEU A 10 3.64 11.27 15.92
CA LEU A 10 3.02 11.47 14.61
C LEU A 10 2.41 12.86 14.49
N THR A 11 1.70 13.32 15.52
CA THR A 11 1.06 14.64 15.54
C THR A 11 2.10 15.74 15.32
N ILE A 12 3.20 15.73 16.10
CA ILE A 12 4.27 16.75 15.98
C ILE A 12 4.93 16.71 14.59
N LEU A 13 5.32 15.52 14.12
CA LEU A 13 5.91 15.37 12.78
C LEU A 13 4.96 15.84 11.67
N THR A 14 3.64 15.66 11.83
CA THR A 14 2.63 16.09 10.87
C THR A 14 2.50 17.60 10.81
N HIS A 15 2.50 18.29 11.95
CA HIS A 15 2.46 19.75 11.98
C HIS A 15 3.69 20.35 11.29
N ILE A 16 4.89 19.85 11.62
CA ILE A 16 6.14 20.33 11.04
C ILE A 16 6.25 19.97 9.54
N SER A 17 5.68 18.84 9.10
CA SER A 17 5.66 18.47 7.67
C SER A 17 4.90 19.45 6.77
N ARG A 18 3.96 20.20 7.33
CA ARG A 18 3.09 21.12 6.58
C ARG A 18 3.72 22.50 6.49
N LYS A 19 4.55 22.87 7.46
CA LYS A 19 5.23 24.15 7.59
C LYS A 19 6.29 24.03 8.67
N ASP A 20 7.49 24.56 8.45
CA ASP A 20 8.48 24.72 9.50
C ASP A 20 7.92 25.63 10.61
N MET A 21 8.12 25.24 11.86
CA MET A 21 7.52 25.89 13.03
C MET A 21 8.56 26.04 14.11
N ASN A 22 8.47 27.12 14.89
CA ASN A 22 9.29 27.22 16.10
C ASN A 22 8.65 26.43 17.26
N ARG A 23 9.44 26.18 18.31
CA ARG A 23 9.00 25.39 19.46
C ARG A 23 7.81 26.00 20.19
N MET A 24 7.75 27.33 20.31
CA MET A 24 6.66 28.02 21.03
C MET A 24 5.34 27.90 20.27
N GLU A 25 5.35 28.00 18.94
CA GLU A 25 4.18 27.77 18.09
C GLU A 25 3.63 26.35 18.26
N LEU A 26 4.49 25.34 18.25
CA LEU A 26 4.07 23.94 18.44
C LEU A 26 3.49 23.68 19.82
N LEU A 27 4.07 24.28 20.87
CA LEU A 27 3.54 24.19 22.23
C LEU A 27 2.15 24.82 22.33
N HIS A 28 1.96 25.98 21.72
CA HIS A 28 0.67 26.66 21.71
C HIS A 28 -0.41 25.81 21.01
N ILE A 29 -0.06 25.12 19.92
CA ILE A 29 -1.00 24.30 19.16
C ILE A 29 -1.32 22.98 19.86
N LEU A 30 -0.34 22.34 20.52
CA LEU A 30 -0.43 20.93 20.92
C LEU A 30 -0.46 20.69 22.43
N SER A 31 -0.40 21.74 23.25
CA SER A 31 -0.36 21.61 24.72
C SER A 31 -1.61 20.96 25.32
N ASP A 32 -2.77 21.15 24.69
CA ASP A 32 -4.03 20.53 25.12
C ASP A 32 -4.14 19.06 24.68
N GLU A 33 -3.42 18.66 23.62
CA GLU A 33 -3.50 17.32 23.03
C GLU A 33 -2.39 16.38 23.51
N ILE A 34 -1.23 16.93 23.90
CA ILE A 34 -0.02 16.16 24.24
C ILE A 34 0.54 16.65 25.58
N GLN A 35 0.45 15.81 26.61
CA GLN A 35 0.87 16.18 27.98
C GLN A 35 2.36 16.56 28.13
N ASN A 36 3.22 16.20 27.18
CA ASN A 36 4.68 16.42 27.26
C ASN A 36 5.33 16.82 25.92
N VAL A 37 4.74 17.79 25.19
CA VAL A 37 5.21 18.23 23.86
C VAL A 37 6.74 18.46 23.82
N ASN A 38 7.29 19.16 24.82
CA ASN A 38 8.73 19.46 24.86
C ASN A 38 9.61 18.21 24.89
N HIS A 39 9.26 17.24 25.74
CA HIS A 39 10.02 15.99 25.82
C HIS A 39 9.91 15.16 24.53
N VAL A 40 8.77 15.23 23.84
CA VAL A 40 8.61 14.58 22.53
C VAL A 40 9.47 15.29 21.48
N ILE A 41 9.49 16.63 21.44
CA ILE A 41 10.34 17.40 20.53
C ILE A 41 11.82 17.08 20.76
N ASP A 42 12.26 17.05 22.03
CA ASP A 42 13.65 16.74 22.38
C ASP A 42 14.03 15.32 21.95
N HIS A 43 13.13 14.36 22.14
CA HIS A 43 13.30 13.00 21.64
C HIS A 43 13.41 12.97 20.11
N LEU A 44 12.57 13.71 19.39
CA LEU A 44 12.60 13.75 17.93
C LEU A 44 13.87 14.42 17.37
N LEU A 45 14.43 15.40 18.08
CA LEU A 45 15.73 16.00 17.76
C LEU A 45 16.88 15.02 18.02
N ASN A 46 16.87 14.33 19.16
CA ASN A 46 17.88 13.32 19.52
C ASN A 46 17.87 12.12 18.56
N GLU A 47 16.69 11.72 18.09
CA GLU A 47 16.52 10.66 17.09
C GLU A 47 16.82 11.11 15.65
N GLU A 48 17.24 12.37 15.47
CA GLU A 48 17.49 13.01 14.18
C GLU A 48 16.28 12.99 13.24
N LEU A 49 15.06 12.98 13.78
CA LEU A 49 13.82 13.07 13.02
C LEU A 49 13.44 14.54 12.76
N LEU A 50 13.83 15.44 13.66
CA LEU A 50 13.75 16.88 13.47
C LEU A 50 15.16 17.48 13.37
N ARG A 51 15.22 18.65 12.73
CA ARG A 51 16.40 19.54 12.71
C ARG A 51 15.97 20.89 13.26
N SER A 52 16.89 21.56 13.95
CA SER A 52 16.69 22.95 14.38
C SER A 52 17.70 23.87 13.70
N LYS A 53 17.21 24.91 13.03
CA LYS A 53 18.04 25.98 12.47
C LYS A 53 17.41 27.31 12.84
N GLU A 54 18.18 28.20 13.49
CA GLU A 54 17.71 29.54 13.88
C GLU A 54 16.40 29.52 14.69
N GLY A 55 16.19 28.48 15.52
CA GLY A 55 14.98 28.31 16.31
C GLY A 55 13.77 27.72 15.57
N MET A 56 13.87 27.52 14.25
CA MET A 56 12.86 26.81 13.45
C MET A 56 13.12 25.32 13.45
N LEU A 57 12.07 24.52 13.67
CA LEU A 57 12.08 23.08 13.57
C LEU A 57 11.60 22.66 12.19
N SER A 58 12.38 21.79 11.54
CA SER A 58 12.06 21.20 10.23
C SER A 58 12.27 19.69 10.26
N LEU A 59 11.65 18.96 9.33
CA LEU A 59 11.84 17.51 9.22
C LEU A 59 13.19 17.18 8.59
N SER A 60 13.89 16.19 9.16
CA SER A 60 14.95 15.49 8.43
C SER A 60 14.35 14.52 7.40
N GLU A 61 15.17 14.00 6.49
CA GLU A 61 14.74 12.92 5.58
C GLU A 61 14.25 11.67 6.33
N LYS A 62 14.93 11.31 7.44
CA LYS A 62 14.55 10.22 8.36
C LYS A 62 13.22 10.51 9.04
N GLY A 63 13.03 11.76 9.50
CA GLY A 63 11.78 12.26 10.07
C GLY A 63 10.63 12.19 9.09
N LEU A 64 10.83 12.66 7.86
CA LEU A 64 9.84 12.64 6.79
C LEU A 64 9.49 11.19 6.40
N LYS A 65 10.47 10.28 6.33
CA LYS A 65 10.22 8.85 6.09
C LYS A 65 9.39 8.24 7.24
N LYS A 66 9.71 8.55 8.50
CA LYS A 66 8.97 8.06 9.67
C LYS A 66 7.56 8.65 9.76
N ALA A 67 7.39 9.93 9.45
CA ALA A 67 6.09 10.59 9.34
C ALA A 67 5.21 9.93 8.26
N ARG A 68 5.79 9.62 7.08
CA ARG A 68 5.11 8.89 6.00
C ARG A 68 4.72 7.46 6.38
N HIS A 69 5.58 6.72 7.09
CA HIS A 69 5.28 5.37 7.57
C HIS A 69 4.21 5.33 8.68
N LEU A 70 4.08 6.40 9.46
CA LEU A 70 3.05 6.54 10.50
C LEU A 70 1.73 7.10 9.97
N TYR A 71 1.75 7.73 8.79
CA TYR A 71 0.57 8.14 8.00
C TYR A 71 -0.13 6.96 7.33
N GLU A 72 0.16 5.71 7.72
CA GLU A 72 -0.49 4.52 7.17
C GLU A 72 -1.99 4.56 7.46
N LYS A 73 -2.66 5.18 6.50
CA LYS A 73 -4.03 5.05 6.05
C LYS A 73 -5.08 5.65 6.99
N PRO A 74 -6.02 6.46 6.45
CA PRO A 74 -7.31 6.69 7.10
C PRO A 74 -7.89 5.36 7.62
N PRO A 75 -8.62 5.32 8.74
CA PRO A 75 -9.13 4.08 9.33
C PRO A 75 -9.79 3.11 8.33
N HIS A 76 -10.56 3.66 7.38
CA HIS A 76 -11.23 2.89 6.31
C HIS A 76 -10.28 2.32 5.22
N LEU A 77 -9.03 2.78 5.17
CA LEU A 77 -7.98 2.24 4.31
C LEU A 77 -6.97 1.37 5.08
N ARG A 78 -7.01 1.35 6.43
CA ARG A 78 -6.08 0.56 7.27
C ARG A 78 -6.26 -0.93 7.09
N GLU A 79 -7.49 -1.37 6.83
CA GLU A 79 -7.83 -2.80 6.78
C GLU A 79 -7.32 -3.50 5.51
N LYS A 80 -7.04 -2.79 4.41
CA LYS A 80 -6.90 -3.43 3.08
C LYS A 80 -5.55 -3.34 2.36
N ILE A 81 -4.47 -2.88 2.97
CA ILE A 81 -3.16 -2.91 2.29
C ILE A 81 -2.03 -3.23 3.26
N LYS A 82 -1.93 -4.50 3.66
CA LYS A 82 -0.66 -5.14 4.05
C LYS A 82 -0.06 -5.96 2.90
N THR A 83 -0.53 -5.78 1.66
CA THR A 83 -0.02 -6.56 0.55
C THR A 83 1.20 -5.90 -0.06
N LYS A 84 2.35 -6.57 0.04
CA LYS A 84 3.58 -6.36 -0.73
C LYS A 84 3.38 -6.57 -2.26
N PHE A 85 2.13 -6.50 -2.72
CA PHE A 85 1.62 -6.92 -4.02
C PHE A 85 0.55 -5.93 -4.51
N SER A 86 0.93 -4.67 -4.79
CA SER A 86 -0.03 -3.61 -5.18
C SER A 86 -0.38 -3.58 -6.69
N LYS A 87 -0.17 -4.67 -7.46
CA LYS A 87 -0.42 -4.72 -8.91
C LYS A 87 -1.16 -6.00 -9.32
N ARG A 88 -1.61 -6.06 -10.59
CA ARG A 88 -2.24 -7.25 -11.24
C ARG A 88 -1.51 -8.58 -10.92
N ARG A 89 -0.19 -8.52 -10.75
CA ARG A 89 0.72 -9.59 -10.29
C ARG A 89 0.68 -9.84 -8.78
N GLY A 90 -0.40 -9.50 -8.10
CA GLY A 90 -0.62 -9.82 -6.70
C GLY A 90 -1.72 -10.85 -6.58
N LEU A 91 -2.82 -10.55 -7.26
CA LEU A 91 -4.02 -11.38 -7.28
C LEU A 91 -3.77 -12.78 -7.86
N ILE A 92 -2.95 -12.88 -8.91
CA ILE A 92 -2.63 -14.17 -9.53
C ILE A 92 -1.71 -14.99 -8.63
N GLN A 93 -0.58 -14.44 -8.17
CA GLN A 93 0.32 -15.21 -7.32
C GLN A 93 -0.29 -15.60 -5.97
N LEU A 94 -1.18 -14.78 -5.37
CA LEU A 94 -1.93 -15.22 -4.19
C LEU A 94 -2.82 -16.43 -4.49
N ALA A 95 -3.51 -16.45 -5.64
CA ALA A 95 -4.32 -17.60 -6.03
C ALA A 95 -3.46 -18.82 -6.37
N ILE A 96 -2.28 -18.63 -6.96
CA ILE A 96 -1.32 -19.73 -7.16
C ILE A 96 -0.88 -20.30 -5.81
N LEU A 97 -0.48 -19.46 -4.85
CA LEU A 97 -0.09 -19.91 -3.51
C LEU A 97 -1.24 -20.65 -2.82
N GLN A 98 -2.47 -20.16 -2.96
CA GLN A 98 -3.66 -20.83 -2.42
C GLN A 98 -3.87 -22.22 -3.05
N LEU A 99 -3.72 -22.37 -4.37
CA LEU A 99 -3.82 -23.68 -5.02
C LEU A 99 -2.69 -24.64 -4.63
N LEU A 100 -1.49 -24.11 -4.37
CA LEU A 100 -0.32 -24.88 -3.95
C LEU A 100 -0.36 -25.24 -2.45
N LYS A 101 -1.14 -24.50 -1.65
CA LYS A 101 -1.48 -24.85 -0.26
C LYS A 101 -2.32 -26.13 -0.21
N GLU A 102 -3.22 -26.31 -1.18
CA GLU A 102 -4.07 -27.49 -1.28
C GLU A 102 -3.26 -28.75 -1.64
N GLU A 103 -2.44 -28.67 -2.69
CA GLU A 103 -1.53 -29.75 -3.09
C GLU A 103 -0.42 -29.24 -4.03
N PRO A 104 0.71 -29.96 -4.16
CA PRO A 104 1.72 -29.70 -5.19
C PRO A 104 1.13 -29.84 -6.60
N ARG A 105 1.49 -28.93 -7.51
CA ARG A 105 0.87 -28.86 -8.85
C ARG A 105 1.84 -28.50 -9.95
N HIS A 106 1.55 -28.98 -11.16
CA HIS A 106 2.15 -28.48 -12.39
C HIS A 106 1.56 -27.13 -12.80
N GLY A 107 2.33 -26.34 -13.55
CA GLY A 107 1.88 -25.04 -14.06
C GLY A 107 0.60 -25.12 -14.90
N TYR A 108 0.41 -26.19 -15.69
CA TYR A 108 -0.84 -26.39 -16.45
C TYR A 108 -2.05 -26.71 -15.56
N GLN A 109 -1.86 -27.48 -14.47
CA GLN A 109 -2.94 -27.74 -13.51
C GLN A 109 -3.37 -26.45 -12.82
N VAL A 110 -2.39 -25.59 -12.47
CA VAL A 110 -2.66 -24.25 -11.94
C VAL A 110 -3.48 -23.43 -12.92
N MET A 111 -3.16 -23.44 -14.23
CA MET A 111 -3.98 -22.75 -15.24
C MET A 111 -5.43 -23.22 -15.24
N LYS A 112 -5.62 -24.54 -15.31
CA LYS A 112 -6.95 -25.16 -15.38
C LYS A 112 -7.79 -24.87 -14.13
N LEU A 113 -7.18 -24.98 -12.95
CA LEU A 113 -7.88 -24.75 -11.69
C LEU A 113 -8.24 -23.27 -11.50
N LEU A 114 -7.39 -22.34 -11.91
CA LEU A 114 -7.73 -20.92 -11.88
C LEU A 114 -8.91 -20.60 -12.80
N GLU A 115 -9.00 -21.26 -13.95
CA GLU A 115 -10.16 -21.16 -14.84
C GLU A 115 -11.43 -21.73 -14.17
N GLU A 116 -11.35 -22.94 -13.62
CA GLU A 116 -12.45 -23.59 -12.90
C GLU A 116 -12.92 -22.75 -11.70
N ARG A 117 -12.00 -22.24 -10.86
CA ARG A 117 -12.31 -21.38 -9.70
C ARG A 117 -12.89 -20.02 -10.08
N SER A 118 -12.72 -19.61 -11.34
CA SER A 118 -13.33 -18.40 -11.88
C SER A 118 -14.65 -18.64 -12.61
N ASP A 119 -15.15 -19.88 -12.62
CA ASP A 119 -16.28 -20.32 -13.46
C ASP A 119 -16.10 -19.95 -14.95
N GLY A 120 -14.86 -20.07 -15.45
CA GLY A 120 -14.52 -19.72 -16.84
C GLY A 120 -14.43 -18.23 -17.14
N LEU A 121 -14.62 -17.33 -16.15
CA LEU A 121 -14.46 -15.88 -16.33
C LEU A 121 -13.01 -15.47 -16.55
N TYR A 122 -12.05 -16.36 -16.27
CA TYR A 122 -10.63 -16.09 -16.46
C TYR A 122 -9.87 -17.35 -16.87
N THR A 123 -9.45 -17.38 -18.12
CA THR A 123 -8.57 -18.44 -18.65
C THR A 123 -7.12 -17.92 -18.70
N PRO A 124 -6.28 -18.21 -17.70
CA PRO A 124 -4.90 -17.75 -17.71
C PRO A 124 -4.06 -18.46 -18.77
N SER A 125 -3.21 -17.70 -19.47
CA SER A 125 -2.25 -18.25 -20.43
C SER A 125 -0.95 -18.71 -19.76
N ALA A 126 -0.20 -19.57 -20.44
CA ALA A 126 1.17 -19.92 -20.07
C ALA A 126 2.06 -18.69 -19.85
N GLY A 127 1.94 -17.68 -20.71
CA GLY A 127 2.66 -16.41 -20.60
C GLY A 127 2.26 -15.57 -19.38
N THR A 128 1.18 -15.91 -18.67
CA THR A 128 0.81 -15.28 -17.40
C THR A 128 1.26 -16.11 -16.21
N ILE A 129 1.06 -17.43 -16.26
CA ILE A 129 1.30 -18.33 -15.11
C ILE A 129 2.78 -18.59 -14.89
N TYR A 130 3.56 -18.91 -15.92
CA TYR A 130 4.97 -19.26 -15.71
C TYR A 130 5.79 -18.07 -15.19
N PRO A 131 5.61 -16.83 -15.67
CA PRO A 131 6.26 -15.68 -15.04
C PRO A 131 5.82 -15.43 -13.60
N ALA A 132 4.57 -15.75 -13.24
CA ALA A 132 4.09 -15.63 -11.86
C ALA A 132 4.69 -16.70 -10.94
N LEU A 133 4.81 -17.95 -11.44
CA LEU A 133 5.52 -19.03 -10.72
C LEU A 133 7.00 -18.70 -10.54
N GLN A 134 7.65 -18.16 -11.57
CA GLN A 134 9.04 -17.72 -11.46
C GLN A 134 9.20 -16.61 -10.42
N ASP A 135 8.33 -15.60 -10.42
CA ASP A 135 8.34 -14.53 -9.41
C ASP A 135 8.10 -15.06 -7.98
N LEU A 136 7.36 -16.16 -7.82
CA LEU A 136 7.19 -16.81 -6.52
C LEU A 136 8.42 -17.63 -6.10
N LEU A 137 9.09 -18.29 -7.05
CA LEU A 137 10.37 -18.98 -6.81
C LEU A 137 11.46 -17.97 -6.41
N ASP A 138 11.58 -16.86 -7.15
CA ASP A 138 12.57 -15.80 -6.89
C ASP A 138 12.36 -15.12 -5.52
N LYS A 139 11.17 -15.26 -4.93
CA LYS A 139 10.82 -14.78 -3.59
C LYS A 139 10.93 -15.84 -2.50
N ASP A 140 11.40 -17.04 -2.85
CA ASP A 140 11.49 -18.19 -1.98
C ASP A 140 10.15 -18.57 -1.32
N LEU A 141 9.02 -18.33 -1.99
CA LEU A 141 7.68 -18.67 -1.47
C LEU A 141 7.21 -20.07 -1.89
N ILE A 142 7.80 -20.61 -2.95
CA ILE A 142 7.51 -21.96 -3.45
C ILE A 142 8.83 -22.66 -3.77
N SER A 143 8.80 -23.99 -3.86
CA SER A 143 9.89 -24.81 -4.39
C SER A 143 9.44 -25.51 -5.67
N VAL A 144 10.41 -26.01 -6.44
CA VAL A 144 10.15 -26.79 -7.65
C VAL A 144 10.93 -28.10 -7.60
N ASP A 145 10.25 -29.20 -7.92
CA ASP A 145 10.85 -30.51 -8.14
C ASP A 145 10.75 -30.87 -9.63
N GLU A 146 11.84 -31.33 -10.21
CA GLU A 146 11.92 -31.75 -11.61
C GLU A 146 11.69 -33.26 -11.71
N GLN A 147 10.43 -33.67 -11.53
CA GLN A 147 10.04 -35.07 -11.68
C GLN A 147 9.66 -35.38 -13.13
N ALA A 148 10.31 -36.37 -13.73
CA ALA A 148 9.90 -37.03 -14.98
C ALA A 148 9.43 -36.04 -16.08
N ASP A 149 10.32 -35.12 -16.47
CA ASP A 149 10.13 -34.13 -17.55
C ASP A 149 9.12 -32.99 -17.26
N LYS A 150 8.56 -32.91 -16.03
CA LYS A 150 7.60 -31.85 -15.67
C LYS A 150 7.94 -31.23 -14.32
N LYS A 151 7.95 -29.90 -14.29
CA LYS A 151 8.11 -29.11 -13.05
C LYS A 151 6.87 -29.24 -12.17
N VAL A 152 7.04 -29.72 -10.95
CA VAL A 152 6.02 -29.72 -9.88
C VAL A 152 6.37 -28.59 -8.91
N TYR A 153 5.45 -27.67 -8.73
CA TYR A 153 5.60 -26.56 -7.79
C TYR A 153 4.95 -26.93 -6.47
N THR A 154 5.60 -26.60 -5.36
CA THR A 154 5.13 -26.88 -4.01
C THR A 154 5.22 -25.63 -3.15
N LEU A 155 4.19 -25.35 -2.35
CA LEU A 155 4.23 -24.28 -1.36
C LEU A 155 5.22 -24.66 -0.25
N ASN A 156 6.17 -23.77 0.07
CA ASN A 156 7.13 -24.00 1.14
C ASN A 156 6.72 -23.29 2.44
N ASN A 157 7.45 -23.51 3.54
CA ASN A 157 7.11 -22.92 4.85
C ASN A 157 7.05 -21.39 4.84
N VAL A 158 7.96 -20.73 4.11
CA VAL A 158 7.97 -19.26 3.97
C VAL A 158 6.71 -18.80 3.23
N GLY A 159 6.31 -19.52 2.20
CA GLY A 159 5.04 -19.31 1.48
C GLY A 159 3.82 -19.48 2.37
N VAL A 160 3.80 -20.49 3.24
CA VAL A 160 2.70 -20.73 4.20
C VAL A 160 2.58 -19.57 5.19
N GLU A 161 3.68 -19.16 5.83
CA GLU A 161 3.70 -18.01 6.75
C GLU A 161 3.24 -16.75 6.02
N PHE A 162 3.80 -16.48 4.85
CA PHE A 162 3.44 -15.35 4.01
C PHE A 162 1.95 -15.32 3.67
N LEU A 163 1.37 -16.47 3.33
CA LEU A 163 -0.04 -16.58 2.99
C LEU A 163 -0.92 -16.34 4.22
N SER A 164 -0.55 -16.86 5.39
CA SER A 164 -1.29 -16.67 6.65
C SER A 164 -1.27 -15.22 7.16
N ASP A 165 -0.22 -14.46 6.83
CA ASP A 165 -0.10 -13.03 7.14
C ASP A 165 -1.02 -12.15 6.29
N ILE A 166 -1.52 -12.68 5.18
CA ILE A 166 -2.30 -11.93 4.17
C ILE A 166 -3.75 -12.40 4.12
N ILE A 167 -3.96 -13.69 4.18
CA ILE A 167 -5.27 -14.34 4.13
C ILE A 167 -5.63 -14.74 5.56
N HIS A 168 -6.55 -14.00 6.15
CA HIS A 168 -7.03 -14.23 7.52
C HIS A 168 -8.37 -14.97 7.55
N ASP A 169 -9.05 -15.04 6.41
CA ASP A 169 -10.37 -15.66 6.26
C ASP A 169 -10.25 -17.11 5.77
N GLU A 170 -11.34 -17.88 5.88
CA GLU A 170 -11.43 -19.25 5.39
C GLU A 170 -11.19 -19.33 3.87
N ASP A 171 -10.70 -20.49 3.40
CA ASP A 171 -10.27 -20.68 2.01
C ASP A 171 -11.39 -20.35 0.99
N ASP A 172 -12.66 -20.62 1.33
CA ASP A 172 -13.81 -20.30 0.47
C ASP A 172 -14.06 -18.79 0.33
N VAL A 173 -13.86 -18.02 1.41
CA VAL A 173 -13.99 -16.55 1.40
C VAL A 173 -12.94 -15.94 0.48
N PHE A 174 -11.73 -16.49 0.47
CA PHE A 174 -10.69 -16.04 -0.45
C PHE A 174 -11.11 -16.19 -1.92
N TRP A 175 -11.68 -17.33 -2.31
CA TRP A 175 -12.04 -17.58 -3.72
C TRP A 175 -13.18 -16.70 -4.19
N GLU A 176 -14.15 -16.42 -3.31
CA GLU A 176 -15.23 -15.45 -3.57
C GLU A 176 -14.65 -14.04 -3.78
N GLU A 177 -13.81 -13.56 -2.85
CA GLU A 177 -13.17 -12.25 -2.97
C GLU A 177 -12.27 -12.15 -4.22
N TRP A 178 -11.51 -13.20 -4.49
CA TRP A 178 -10.61 -13.27 -5.65
C TRP A 178 -11.40 -13.12 -6.94
N ARG A 179 -12.52 -13.83 -7.06
CA ARG A 179 -13.44 -13.78 -8.20
C ARG A 179 -14.06 -12.39 -8.35
N VAL A 180 -14.55 -11.78 -7.27
CA VAL A 180 -15.10 -10.40 -7.30
C VAL A 180 -14.04 -9.40 -7.78
N ARG A 181 -12.80 -9.48 -7.29
CA ARG A 181 -11.70 -8.61 -7.73
C ARG A 181 -11.35 -8.82 -9.21
N LEU A 182 -11.44 -10.06 -9.68
CA LEU A 182 -11.22 -10.42 -11.07
C LEU A 182 -12.32 -9.86 -11.98
N MET A 183 -13.59 -10.02 -11.59
CA MET A 183 -14.75 -9.46 -12.29
C MET A 183 -14.66 -7.94 -12.39
N TRP A 184 -14.41 -7.25 -11.28
CA TRP A 184 -14.19 -5.81 -11.27
C TRP A 184 -13.11 -5.42 -12.29
N LYS A 185 -11.94 -6.07 -12.25
CA LYS A 185 -10.82 -5.74 -13.12
C LYS A 185 -11.11 -5.89 -14.62
N GLN A 186 -12.01 -6.81 -14.98
CA GLN A 186 -12.48 -7.04 -16.34
C GLN A 186 -13.72 -6.21 -16.72
N SER A 187 -14.34 -5.54 -15.75
CA SER A 187 -15.56 -4.77 -15.99
C SER A 187 -15.32 -3.49 -16.79
N LYS A 188 -16.37 -2.99 -17.46
CA LYS A 188 -16.34 -1.71 -18.16
C LYS A 188 -16.07 -0.56 -17.21
N GLU A 189 -16.67 -0.58 -16.02
CA GLU A 189 -16.54 0.45 -15.00
C GLU A 189 -15.08 0.58 -14.55
N ALA A 190 -14.39 -0.54 -14.29
CA ALA A 190 -12.97 -0.50 -13.94
C ALA A 190 -12.09 -0.05 -15.11
N ALA A 191 -12.48 -0.32 -16.35
CA ALA A 191 -11.78 0.20 -17.52
C ALA A 191 -11.90 1.74 -17.59
N LEU A 192 -13.10 2.30 -17.42
CA LEU A 192 -13.35 3.74 -17.39
C LEU A 192 -12.55 4.42 -16.27
N VAL A 193 -12.60 3.88 -15.04
CA VAL A 193 -11.84 4.42 -13.91
C VAL A 193 -10.33 4.38 -14.17
N ARG A 194 -9.84 3.29 -14.77
CA ARG A 194 -8.42 3.13 -15.09
C ARG A 194 -7.97 4.14 -16.14
N GLU A 195 -8.76 4.32 -17.20
CA GLU A 195 -8.48 5.29 -18.25
C GLU A 195 -8.36 6.72 -17.68
N GLU A 196 -9.31 7.14 -16.86
CA GLU A 196 -9.26 8.47 -16.24
C GLU A 196 -8.11 8.61 -15.24
N MET A 197 -7.77 7.54 -14.51
CA MET A 197 -6.62 7.54 -13.62
C MET A 197 -5.29 7.65 -14.40
N GLU A 198 -5.17 7.00 -15.56
CA GLU A 198 -4.00 7.12 -16.43
C GLU A 198 -3.84 8.55 -16.95
N LYS A 199 -4.93 9.19 -17.40
CA LYS A 199 -4.93 10.62 -17.78
C LYS A 199 -4.51 11.51 -16.62
N PHE A 200 -5.12 11.32 -15.44
CA PHE A 200 -4.77 12.08 -14.24
C PHE A 200 -3.29 11.91 -13.87
N GLN A 201 -2.75 10.69 -13.96
CA GLN A 201 -1.35 10.42 -13.66
C GLN A 201 -0.40 11.14 -14.63
N LEU A 202 -0.73 11.19 -15.92
CA LEU A 202 0.05 11.92 -16.93
C LEU A 202 0.06 13.43 -16.64
N GLU A 203 -1.11 14.01 -16.36
CA GLU A 203 -1.22 15.43 -15.99
C GLU A 203 -0.46 15.74 -14.70
N PHE A 204 -0.57 14.86 -13.70
CA PHE A 204 0.17 15.00 -12.45
C PHE A 204 1.68 14.93 -12.68
N GLN A 205 2.17 14.00 -13.50
CA GLN A 205 3.59 13.92 -13.87
C GLN A 205 4.07 15.18 -14.58
N PHE A 206 3.24 15.73 -15.48
CA PHE A 206 3.53 16.99 -16.15
C PHE A 206 3.60 18.17 -15.18
N ALA A 207 2.62 18.29 -14.28
CA ALA A 207 2.63 19.32 -13.23
C ALA A 207 3.85 19.20 -12.30
N MET A 208 4.21 17.98 -11.90
CA MET A 208 5.42 17.72 -11.11
C MET A 208 6.69 18.11 -11.86
N LYS A 209 6.75 17.88 -13.18
CA LYS A 209 7.86 18.35 -14.02
C LYS A 209 7.95 19.88 -13.95
N ASN A 210 6.84 20.61 -14.02
CA ASN A 210 6.87 22.07 -13.92
C ASN A 210 7.34 22.54 -12.54
N VAL A 211 6.87 21.92 -11.46
CA VAL A 211 7.34 22.21 -10.08
C VAL A 211 8.84 21.91 -9.91
N LEU A 212 9.38 20.90 -10.60
CA LEU A 212 10.81 20.61 -10.57
C LEU A 212 11.64 21.76 -11.20
N HIS A 213 11.12 22.43 -12.23
CA HIS A 213 11.78 23.57 -12.86
C HIS A 213 11.53 24.88 -12.09
N ASP A 214 10.34 25.04 -11.49
CA ASP A 214 9.97 26.18 -10.65
C ASP A 214 9.31 25.70 -9.34
N PRO A 215 10.11 25.58 -8.25
CA PRO A 215 9.62 25.14 -6.96
C PRO A 215 8.53 26.03 -6.33
N SER A 216 8.37 27.28 -6.77
CA SER A 216 7.35 28.19 -6.23
C SER A 216 5.91 27.71 -6.52
N LEU A 217 5.74 26.92 -7.60
CA LEU A 217 4.47 26.31 -8.01
C LEU A 217 4.02 25.17 -7.08
N ALA A 218 4.87 24.70 -6.15
CA ALA A 218 4.56 23.56 -5.30
C ALA A 218 3.32 23.78 -4.44
N LEU A 219 3.12 24.98 -3.88
CA LEU A 219 1.97 25.28 -3.03
C LEU A 219 0.66 25.22 -3.79
N GLU A 220 0.65 25.69 -5.04
CA GLU A 220 -0.50 25.63 -5.94
C GLU A 220 -0.86 24.18 -6.27
N LEU A 221 0.12 23.38 -6.70
CA LEU A 221 -0.09 21.96 -7.00
C LEU A 221 -0.60 21.18 -5.77
N VAL A 222 -0.03 21.45 -4.59
CA VAL A 222 -0.51 20.85 -3.33
C VAL A 222 -1.98 21.22 -3.04
N SER A 223 -2.39 22.46 -3.34
CA SER A 223 -3.78 22.91 -3.19
C SER A 223 -4.73 22.12 -4.10
N ILE A 224 -4.38 21.96 -5.39
CA ILE A 224 -5.15 21.17 -6.36
C ILE A 224 -5.36 19.74 -5.87
N ILE A 225 -4.28 19.08 -5.43
CA ILE A 225 -4.33 17.71 -4.93
C ILE A 225 -5.19 17.60 -3.67
N LYS A 226 -5.06 18.56 -2.74
CA LYS A 226 -5.86 18.59 -1.52
C LYS A 226 -7.35 18.73 -1.82
N ASN A 227 -7.71 19.56 -2.78
CA ASN A 227 -9.10 19.76 -3.19
C ASN A 227 -9.69 18.48 -3.79
N GLY A 228 -9.02 17.88 -4.77
CA GLY A 228 -9.45 16.60 -5.35
C GLY A 228 -9.56 15.48 -4.31
N ARG A 229 -8.63 15.41 -3.35
CA ARG A 229 -8.72 14.47 -2.23
C ARG A 229 -9.95 14.70 -1.37
N ASN A 230 -10.26 15.96 -1.03
CA ASN A 230 -11.42 16.29 -0.21
C ASN A 230 -12.74 15.96 -0.93
N GLU A 231 -12.82 16.20 -2.24
CA GLU A 231 -13.98 15.80 -3.06
C GLU A 231 -14.20 14.29 -3.02
N LEU A 232 -13.13 13.50 -3.16
CA LEU A 232 -13.21 12.03 -3.06
C LEU A 232 -13.70 11.57 -1.67
N ILE A 233 -13.17 12.14 -0.59
CA ILE A 233 -13.60 11.84 0.78
C ILE A 233 -15.11 12.12 0.93
N ASN A 234 -15.54 13.31 0.54
CA ASN A 234 -16.94 13.72 0.63
C ASN A 234 -17.86 12.82 -0.21
N TRP A 235 -17.40 12.37 -1.38
CA TRP A 235 -18.16 11.45 -2.23
C TRP A 235 -18.27 10.06 -1.57
N SER A 236 -17.18 9.52 -1.03
CA SER A 236 -17.17 8.21 -0.36
C SER A 236 -18.06 8.18 0.89
N GLU A 237 -18.00 9.22 1.72
CA GLU A 237 -18.85 9.33 2.93
C GLU A 237 -20.35 9.35 2.60
N LYS A 238 -20.75 9.91 1.46
CA LYS A 238 -22.16 9.88 1.00
C LYS A 238 -22.63 8.46 0.64
N GLN A 239 -21.72 7.59 0.20
CA GLN A 239 -22.07 6.20 -0.16
C GLN A 239 -22.17 5.29 1.07
N GLY A 240 -21.36 5.53 2.11
CA GLY A 240 -21.34 4.73 3.35
C GLY A 240 -22.49 5.00 4.34
N ARG A 241 -23.44 5.89 4.02
CA ARG A 241 -24.63 6.20 4.84
C ARG A 241 -25.90 5.50 4.34
N LYS A 242 -25.78 4.47 3.50
CA LYS A 242 -26.89 3.62 3.04
C LYS A 242 -26.83 2.25 3.69
#